data_AF-A0A1T4M5V7-F1
#
_entry.id   AF-A0A1T4M5V7-F1
#
_cell.length_a   1.000
_cell.length_b   1.000
_cell.length_c   1.000
_cell.angle_alpha   90.00
_cell.angle_beta   90.00
_cell.angle_gamma   90.00
#
_symmetry.space_group_name_H-M   'P 1'
#
loop_
_entity.id
_entity.type
_entity.pdbx_description
1 polymer ?
#
loop_
_entity_poly.entity_id
_entity_poly.type
_entity_poly.pdbx_seq_one_letter_code
_entity_poly.pdbx_strand_id
1 'polypeptide(L)'
;MLLRFIHKLEENIVAFLLVAITLMVFMEVVMRFVFNSGVTWIQEATLYTSAWFVLFGASYGVRIGAHIGVDVLVKLLPDPLRRVAGLIAIALCFVYCALFLLGSWDYLELMYMIGIEMEDLPIPKWMALMIMPIGFVLLVIRFAELGWGILTGQKDGFHLADEGKESMHLAEELAKENANKDSSANNTGASK
;
A
#
# COMPACT_ATOMS: atom_id res chain seq x y z
N MET A 1 -14.86 0.70 19.07
CA MET A 1 -14.56 2.16 18.98
C MET A 1 -13.09 2.41 18.65
N LEU A 2 -12.16 1.78 19.38
CA LEU A 2 -10.70 1.89 19.17
C LEU A 2 -10.24 1.52 17.75
N LEU A 3 -10.68 0.38 17.20
CA LEU A 3 -10.29 -0.05 15.85
C LEU A 3 -10.74 0.95 14.77
N ARG A 4 -11.96 1.49 14.88
CA ARG A 4 -12.46 2.52 13.94
C ARG A 4 -11.66 3.82 14.00
N PHE A 5 -11.13 4.16 15.17
CA PHE A 5 -10.26 5.32 15.33
C PHE A 5 -8.90 5.08 14.67
N ILE A 6 -8.26 3.93 14.94
CA ILE A 6 -6.99 3.52 14.30
C ILE A 6 -7.14 3.52 12.78
N HIS A 7 -8.26 3.03 12.26
CA HIS A 7 -8.56 2.98 10.83
C HIS A 7 -8.57 4.35 10.16
N LYS A 8 -9.23 5.33 10.79
CA LYS A 8 -9.28 6.70 10.28
C LYS A 8 -7.93 7.40 10.40
N LEU A 9 -7.19 7.09 11.47
CA LEU A 9 -5.87 7.65 11.70
C LEU A 9 -4.88 7.16 10.62
N GLU A 10 -4.88 5.87 10.32
CA GLU A 10 -4.04 5.26 9.29
C GLU A 10 -4.34 5.82 7.89
N GLU A 11 -5.62 5.93 7.53
CA GLU A 11 -6.06 6.51 6.27
C GLU A 11 -5.60 7.97 6.13
N ASN A 12 -5.78 8.76 7.19
CA ASN A 12 -5.32 10.15 7.22
C ASN A 12 -3.79 10.26 7.14
N ILE A 13 -3.05 9.36 7.82
CA ILE A 13 -1.58 9.32 7.76
C ILE A 13 -1.11 9.00 6.34
N VAL A 14 -1.67 7.97 5.71
CA VAL A 14 -1.31 7.58 4.33
C VAL A 14 -1.59 8.72 3.35
N ALA A 15 -2.78 9.34 3.46
CA ALA A 15 -3.14 10.49 2.62
C ALA A 15 -2.18 11.68 2.84
N PHE A 16 -1.85 11.99 4.10
CA PHE A 16 -0.91 13.06 4.43
C PHE A 16 0.49 12.79 3.88
N LEU A 17 1.01 11.57 4.06
CA LEU A 17 2.33 11.17 3.56
C LEU A 17 2.40 11.24 2.03
N LEU A 18 1.34 10.83 1.34
CA LEU A 18 1.25 10.92 -0.12
C LEU A 18 1.33 12.37 -0.61
N VAL A 19 0.56 13.27 0.02
CA VAL A 19 0.59 14.70 -0.30
C VAL A 19 1.97 15.28 0.00
N ALA A 20 2.58 14.92 1.14
CA ALA A 20 3.90 15.39 1.53
C ALA A 20 4.97 15.00 0.50
N ILE A 21 5.03 13.73 0.09
CA ILE A 21 5.98 13.25 -0.94
C ILE A 21 5.75 13.98 -2.26
N THR A 22 4.50 14.14 -2.67
CA THR A 22 4.15 14.83 -3.92
C THR A 22 4.66 16.27 -3.91
N LEU A 23 4.45 16.99 -2.81
CA LEU A 23 4.91 18.37 -2.65
C LEU A 23 6.44 18.47 -2.57
N MET A 24 7.10 17.54 -1.87
CA MET A 24 8.56 17.49 -1.78
C MET A 24 9.20 17.28 -3.16
N VAL A 25 8.74 16.27 -3.91
CA VAL A 25 9.24 15.98 -5.26
C VAL A 25 8.95 17.14 -6.21
N PHE A 26 7.74 17.72 -6.14
CA PHE A 26 7.40 18.89 -6.93
C PHE A 26 8.33 20.07 -6.63
N MET A 27 8.58 20.34 -5.35
CA MET A 27 9.50 21.40 -4.92
C MET A 27 10.92 21.13 -5.41
N GLU A 28 11.41 19.89 -5.34
CA GLU A 28 12.72 19.51 -5.86
C GLU A 28 12.85 19.83 -7.37
N VAL A 29 11.83 19.45 -8.16
CA VAL A 29 11.78 19.73 -9.60
C VAL A 29 11.78 21.24 -9.85
N VAL A 30 10.94 22.02 -9.15
CA VAL A 30 10.89 23.48 -9.31
C VAL A 30 12.24 24.13 -8.96
N MET A 31 12.85 23.76 -7.84
CA MET A 31 14.16 24.29 -7.42
C MET A 31 15.23 23.99 -8.46
N ARG A 32 15.23 22.77 -8.99
CA ARG A 32 16.23 22.33 -9.96
C ARG A 32 16.09 23.00 -11.33
N PHE A 33 14.87 23.11 -11.85
CA PHE A 33 14.65 23.61 -13.22
C PHE A 33 14.39 25.11 -13.32
N VAL A 34 13.82 25.74 -12.28
CA VAL A 34 13.53 27.18 -12.28
C VAL A 34 14.67 27.98 -11.65
N PHE A 35 15.17 27.50 -10.51
CA PHE A 35 16.18 28.22 -9.72
C PHE A 35 17.60 27.72 -9.97
N ASN A 36 17.78 26.67 -10.79
CA ASN A 36 19.06 26.00 -11.03
C ASN A 36 19.79 25.64 -9.72
N SER A 37 19.02 25.31 -8.68
CA SER A 37 19.47 25.02 -7.32
C SER A 37 18.96 23.65 -6.91
N GLY A 38 19.87 22.76 -6.53
CA GLY A 38 19.52 21.46 -5.96
C GLY A 38 19.41 21.57 -4.43
N VAL A 39 18.27 21.20 -3.87
CA VAL A 39 18.11 21.11 -2.42
C VAL A 39 18.39 19.65 -2.03
N THR A 40 19.61 19.37 -1.57
CA THR A 40 20.08 17.99 -1.32
C THR A 40 19.23 17.27 -0.28
N TRP A 41 18.87 17.96 0.79
CA TRP A 41 18.04 17.38 1.84
C TRP A 41 16.64 16.93 1.40
N ILE A 42 16.05 17.52 0.36
CA ILE A 42 14.71 17.13 -0.10
C ILE A 42 14.73 15.69 -0.65
N GLN A 43 15.84 15.27 -1.27
CA GLN A 43 15.99 13.93 -1.81
C GLN A 43 15.97 12.89 -0.68
N GLU A 44 16.78 13.14 0.35
CA GLU A 44 16.85 12.29 1.52
C GLU A 44 15.53 12.27 2.32
N ALA A 45 14.91 13.43 2.53
CA ALA A 45 13.61 13.54 3.21
C ALA A 45 12.50 12.80 2.45
N THR A 46 12.49 12.89 1.12
CA THR A 46 11.53 12.17 0.26
C THR A 46 11.74 10.67 0.38
N LEU A 47 12.99 10.20 0.36
CA LEU A 47 13.33 8.78 0.50
C LEU A 47 12.76 8.21 1.80
N TYR A 48 13.04 8.83 2.95
CA TYR A 48 12.54 8.32 4.22
C TYR A 48 11.03 8.48 4.35
N THR A 49 10.45 9.61 3.92
CA THR A 49 8.99 9.79 3.93
C THR A 49 8.29 8.74 3.04
N SER A 50 8.91 8.35 1.92
CA SER A 50 8.42 7.27 1.07
C SER A 50 8.46 5.91 1.75
N ALA A 51 9.49 5.61 2.57
CA ALA A 51 9.53 4.39 3.36
C ALA A 51 8.39 4.32 4.39
N TRP A 52 8.08 5.46 5.02
CA TRP A 52 6.88 5.62 5.87
C TRP A 52 5.61 5.37 5.08
N PHE A 53 5.45 6.02 3.93
CA PHE A 53 4.28 5.85 3.08
C PHE A 53 4.07 4.40 2.63
N VAL A 54 5.13 3.70 2.21
CA VAL A 54 5.05 2.32 1.72
C VAL A 54 4.63 1.36 2.82
N LEU A 55 5.19 1.47 4.04
CA LEU A 55 4.85 0.56 5.13
C LEU A 55 3.44 0.79 5.69
N PHE A 56 3.02 2.05 5.86
CA PHE A 56 1.63 2.36 6.22
C PHE A 56 0.66 1.97 5.08
N GLY A 57 1.04 2.23 3.83
CA GLY A 57 0.27 1.85 2.65
C GLY A 57 0.10 0.34 2.50
N ALA A 58 1.13 -0.45 2.85
CA ALA A 58 1.04 -1.91 2.86
C ALA A 58 0.03 -2.42 3.89
N SER A 59 0.05 -1.87 5.11
CA SER A 59 -0.94 -2.18 6.16
C SER A 59 -2.37 -1.84 5.71
N TYR A 60 -2.54 -0.64 5.13
CA TYR A 60 -3.83 -0.23 4.58
C TYR A 60 -4.28 -1.14 3.42
N GLY A 61 -3.35 -1.54 2.54
CA GLY A 61 -3.58 -2.44 1.41
C GLY A 61 -4.08 -3.83 1.84
N VAL A 62 -3.52 -4.39 2.91
CA VAL A 62 -4.01 -5.67 3.49
C VAL A 62 -5.45 -5.54 3.97
N ARG A 63 -5.84 -4.39 4.52
CA ARG A 63 -7.20 -4.14 5.02
C ARG A 63 -8.23 -4.08 3.90
N ILE A 64 -7.92 -3.43 2.78
CA ILE A 64 -8.82 -3.36 1.61
C ILE A 64 -8.75 -4.61 0.73
N GLY A 65 -7.80 -5.52 0.99
CA GLY A 65 -7.64 -6.75 0.22
C GLY A 65 -7.01 -6.52 -1.15
N ALA A 66 -5.99 -5.65 -1.23
CA ALA A 66 -5.32 -5.29 -2.49
C ALA A 66 -4.40 -6.40 -3.06
N HIS A 67 -4.44 -7.64 -2.56
CA HIS A 67 -3.59 -8.76 -3.02
C HIS A 67 -4.22 -9.56 -4.18
N ILE A 68 -4.68 -8.82 -5.19
CA ILE A 68 -5.46 -9.29 -6.35
C ILE A 68 -4.84 -10.51 -7.05
N GLY A 69 -3.51 -10.58 -7.15
CA GLY A 69 -2.81 -11.67 -7.87
C GLY A 69 -2.95 -13.04 -7.22
N VAL A 70 -2.79 -13.14 -5.90
CA VAL A 70 -2.95 -14.41 -5.16
C VAL A 70 -4.43 -14.78 -5.08
N ASP A 71 -5.31 -13.78 -5.04
CA ASP A 71 -6.74 -13.96 -4.92
C ASP A 71 -7.37 -14.65 -6.14
N VAL A 72 -6.94 -14.33 -7.36
CA VAL A 72 -7.45 -14.99 -8.57
C VAL A 72 -7.12 -16.49 -8.55
N LEU A 73 -5.91 -16.84 -8.13
CA LEU A 73 -5.48 -18.23 -8.01
C LEU A 73 -6.32 -18.97 -6.97
N VAL A 74 -6.56 -18.35 -5.81
CA VAL A 74 -7.32 -18.92 -4.69
C VAL A 74 -8.82 -19.08 -5.01
N LYS A 75 -9.38 -18.23 -5.89
CA LYS A 75 -10.78 -18.35 -6.38
C LYS A 75 -11.03 -19.56 -7.29
N LEU A 76 -9.99 -20.12 -7.91
CA LEU A 76 -10.11 -21.32 -8.74
C LEU A 76 -10.20 -22.61 -7.91
N LEU A 77 -9.94 -22.55 -6.60
CA LEU A 77 -9.96 -23.71 -5.71
C LEU A 77 -11.36 -23.96 -5.14
N PRO A 78 -11.74 -25.23 -4.89
CA PRO A 78 -12.99 -25.57 -4.22
C PRO A 78 -13.02 -25.04 -2.77
N ASP A 79 -14.22 -24.73 -2.26
CA ASP A 79 -14.46 -24.03 -1.00
C ASP A 79 -13.64 -24.50 0.22
N PRO A 80 -13.46 -25.82 0.50
CA PRO A 80 -12.64 -26.25 1.64
C PRO A 80 -11.14 -25.97 1.44
N LEU A 81 -10.64 -26.07 0.20
CA LEU A 81 -9.23 -25.81 -0.11
C LEU A 81 -8.94 -24.29 -0.08
N ARG A 82 -9.90 -23.46 -0.45
CA ARG A 82 -9.78 -21.99 -0.37
C ARG A 82 -9.48 -21.51 1.05
N ARG A 83 -10.18 -22.07 2.04
CA ARG A 83 -9.99 -21.73 3.46
C ARG A 83 -8.64 -22.17 4.00
N VAL A 84 -8.19 -23.38 3.64
CA VAL A 84 -6.87 -23.89 4.04
C VAL A 84 -5.75 -23.06 3.41
N ALA A 85 -5.85 -22.75 2.11
CA ALA A 85 -4.88 -21.91 1.41
C ALA A 85 -4.77 -20.51 2.06
N GLY A 86 -5.89 -19.90 2.43
CA GLY A 86 -5.90 -18.62 3.15
C GLY A 86 -5.22 -18.67 4.52
N LEU A 87 -5.45 -19.74 5.29
CA LEU A 87 -4.78 -19.93 6.59
C LEU A 87 -3.28 -20.14 6.44
N ILE A 88 -2.85 -20.92 5.45
CA ILE A 88 -1.43 -21.13 5.14
C ILE A 88 -0.78 -19.81 4.72
N ALA A 89 -1.42 -19.04 3.85
CA ALA A 89 -0.91 -17.72 3.43
C ALA A 89 -0.72 -16.78 4.62
N ILE A 90 -1.71 -16.70 5.51
CA ILE A 90 -1.61 -15.88 6.73
C ILE A 90 -0.48 -16.37 7.64
N ALA A 91 -0.33 -17.68 7.83
CA ALA A 91 0.78 -18.24 8.60
C ALA A 91 2.15 -17.87 8.01
N LEU A 92 2.30 -17.95 6.69
CA LEU A 92 3.53 -17.52 6.00
C LEU A 92 3.77 -16.02 6.15
N CYS A 93 2.72 -15.19 6.07
CA CYS A 93 2.82 -13.76 6.33
C CYS A 93 3.28 -13.46 7.76
N PHE A 94 2.80 -14.20 8.76
CA PHE A 94 3.28 -14.06 10.14
C PHE A 94 4.75 -14.43 10.30
N VAL A 95 5.20 -15.53 9.67
CA VAL A 95 6.62 -15.91 9.68
C VAL A 95 7.47 -14.81 9.04
N TYR A 96 7.05 -14.29 7.89
CA TYR A 96 7.73 -13.20 7.21
C TYR A 96 7.82 -11.94 8.10
N CYS A 97 6.70 -11.53 8.71
CA CYS A 97 6.70 -10.37 9.60
C CYS A 97 7.58 -10.58 10.85
N ALA A 98 7.62 -11.78 11.41
CA ALA A 98 8.47 -12.10 12.56
C ALA A 98 9.97 -11.99 12.21
N LEU A 99 10.39 -12.54 11.06
CA LEU A 99 11.77 -12.43 10.59
C LEU A 99 12.18 -10.96 10.38
N PHE A 100 11.30 -10.16 9.77
CA PHE A 100 11.56 -8.74 9.55
C PHE A 100 11.55 -7.93 10.84
N LEU A 101 10.68 -8.24 11.82
CA LEU A 101 10.70 -7.58 13.11
C LEU A 101 12.02 -7.78 13.84
N LEU A 102 12.50 -9.03 13.90
CA LEU A 102 13.80 -9.36 14.51
C LEU A 102 14.93 -8.62 13.79
N GLY A 103 15.02 -8.73 12.46
CA GLY A 103 16.06 -8.06 11.69
C GLY A 103 15.98 -6.53 11.78
N SER A 104 14.77 -5.96 11.84
CA SER A 104 14.57 -4.52 11.98
C SER A 104 15.03 -4.00 13.34
N TRP A 105 14.86 -4.80 14.39
CA TRP A 105 15.27 -4.45 15.75
C TRP A 105 16.79 -4.46 15.87
N ASP A 106 17.44 -5.53 15.39
CA ASP A 106 18.91 -5.64 15.35
C ASP A 106 19.52 -4.49 14.55
N TYR A 107 18.91 -4.15 13.41
CA TYR A 107 19.37 -3.05 12.57
C TYR A 107 19.20 -1.68 13.25
N LEU A 108 18.08 -1.45 13.95
CA LEU A 108 17.87 -0.21 14.70
C LEU A 108 18.82 -0.05 15.86
N GLU A 109 19.06 -1.12 16.62
CA GLU A 109 20.02 -1.11 17.73
C GLU A 109 21.43 -0.78 17.22
N LEU A 110 21.83 -1.40 16.11
CA LEU A 110 23.10 -1.11 15.46
C LEU A 110 23.20 0.37 15.03
N MET A 111 22.17 0.89 14.35
CA MET A 111 22.16 2.30 13.91
C MET A 111 22.15 3.28 15.09
N TYR A 112 21.48 2.94 16.19
CA TYR A 112 21.50 3.73 17.42
C TYR A 112 22.88 3.71 18.08
N MET A 113 23.53 2.56 18.17
CA MET A 113 24.87 2.42 18.76
C MET A 113 25.95 3.16 17.97
N ILE A 114 25.90 3.11 16.64
CA ILE A 114 26.90 3.80 15.81
C ILE A 114 26.65 5.31 15.80
N GLY A 115 25.40 5.76 16.03
CA GLY A 115 25.06 7.18 16.12
C GLY A 115 25.18 7.92 14.79
N ILE A 116 24.96 7.23 13.66
CA ILE A 116 25.06 7.82 12.32
C ILE A 116 23.87 8.77 12.08
N GLU A 117 24.18 9.98 11.63
CA GLU A 117 23.20 10.97 11.18
C GLU A 117 22.81 10.75 9.71
N MET A 118 21.70 11.37 9.30
CA MET A 118 21.33 11.47 7.90
C MET A 118 22.39 12.28 7.12
N GLU A 119 22.52 12.02 5.82
CA GLU A 119 23.62 12.55 5.00
C GLU A 119 23.52 14.08 4.84
N ASP A 120 22.30 14.58 4.66
CA ASP A 120 22.00 15.99 4.44
C ASP A 120 21.24 16.64 5.61
N LEU A 121 20.74 15.85 6.58
CA LEU A 121 20.04 16.35 7.77
C LEU A 121 20.77 16.00 9.07
N PRO A 122 20.88 16.94 10.03
CA PRO A 122 21.42 16.68 11.37
C PRO A 122 20.36 15.97 12.25
N ILE A 123 19.82 14.88 11.72
CA ILE A 123 18.84 14.04 12.40
C ILE A 123 19.42 12.63 12.47
N PRO A 124 19.33 11.96 13.63
CA PRO A 124 19.77 10.59 13.76
C PRO A 124 19.01 9.64 12.83
N LYS A 125 19.74 8.83 12.06
CA LYS A 125 19.16 7.93 11.05
C LYS A 125 18.23 6.88 11.65
N TRP A 126 18.47 6.47 12.91
CA TRP A 126 17.61 5.52 13.62
C TRP A 126 16.16 6.02 13.70
N MET A 127 15.93 7.33 13.85
CA MET A 127 14.58 7.90 13.94
C MET A 127 13.79 7.71 12.64
N ALA A 128 14.46 7.88 11.49
CA ALA A 128 13.87 7.62 10.18
C ALA A 128 13.57 6.13 9.96
N LEU A 129 14.43 5.25 10.50
CA LEU A 129 14.34 3.80 10.35
C LEU A 129 13.35 3.12 11.33
N MET A 130 12.86 3.84 12.35
CA MET A 130 11.84 3.34 13.28
C MET A 130 10.55 2.90 12.58
N ILE A 131 10.33 3.36 11.35
CA ILE A 131 9.22 2.86 10.54
C ILE A 131 9.27 1.35 10.34
N MET A 132 10.45 0.73 10.22
CA MET A 132 10.53 -0.70 9.94
C MET A 132 9.80 -1.53 11.01
N PRO A 133 10.17 -1.48 12.30
CA PRO A 133 9.43 -2.25 13.31
C PRO A 133 7.98 -1.77 13.44
N ILE A 134 7.70 -0.47 13.35
CA ILE A 134 6.34 0.06 13.47
C ILE A 134 5.44 -0.50 12.36
N GLY A 135 5.89 -0.45 11.12
CA GLY A 135 5.18 -0.93 9.94
C GLY A 135 4.92 -2.44 10.00
N PHE A 136 5.92 -3.22 10.42
CA PHE A 136 5.74 -4.66 10.57
C PHE A 136 4.83 -5.03 11.74
N VAL A 137 4.86 -4.30 12.87
CA VAL A 137 3.90 -4.50 13.96
C VAL A 137 2.47 -4.20 13.48
N LEU A 138 2.27 -3.13 12.70
CA LEU A 138 0.97 -2.82 12.12
C LEU A 138 0.49 -3.95 11.18
N LEU A 139 1.37 -4.45 10.31
CA LEU A 139 1.07 -5.59 9.43
C LEU A 139 0.69 -6.85 10.21
N VAL A 140 1.40 -7.17 11.29
CA VAL A 140 1.08 -8.30 12.19
C VAL A 140 -0.33 -8.17 12.76
N ILE A 141 -0.69 -6.97 13.23
CA ILE A 141 -2.04 -6.70 13.75
C ILE A 141 -3.09 -6.93 12.64
N ARG A 142 -2.83 -6.46 11.42
CA ARG A 142 -3.75 -6.65 10.28
C ARG A 142 -3.91 -8.09 9.86
N PHE A 143 -2.83 -8.85 9.78
CA PHE A 143 -2.90 -10.27 9.49
C PHE A 143 -3.63 -11.05 10.60
N ALA A 144 -3.50 -10.61 11.86
CA ALA A 144 -4.27 -11.19 12.98
C ALA A 144 -5.77 -10.92 12.84
N GLU A 145 -6.18 -9.69 12.52
CA GLU A 145 -7.58 -9.36 12.26
C GLU A 145 -8.15 -10.16 11.08
N LEU A 146 -7.39 -10.29 10.00
CA LEU A 146 -7.78 -11.06 8.83
C LEU A 146 -7.92 -12.55 9.17
N GLY A 147 -6.93 -13.13 9.86
CA GLY A 147 -6.94 -14.53 10.31
C GLY A 147 -8.10 -14.83 11.24
N TRP A 148 -8.41 -13.92 12.17
CA TRP A 148 -9.57 -14.03 13.05
C TRP A 148 -10.89 -14.03 12.26
N GLY A 149 -11.00 -13.19 11.23
CA GLY A 149 -12.16 -13.17 10.32
C GLY A 149 -12.36 -14.48 9.55
N ILE A 150 -11.27 -15.12 9.12
CA ILE A 150 -11.32 -16.42 8.43
C ILE A 150 -11.65 -17.55 9.41
N LEU A 151 -11.13 -17.50 10.64
CA LEU A 151 -11.42 -18.50 11.68
C LEU A 151 -12.89 -18.47 12.12
N THR A 152 -13.47 -17.29 12.27
CA THR A 152 -14.88 -17.10 12.69
C THR A 152 -15.91 -17.42 11.60
N GLY A 153 -15.48 -17.77 10.38
CA GLY A 153 -16.38 -18.19 9.30
C GLY A 153 -17.24 -17.05 8.73
N GLN A 154 -16.92 -15.79 9.05
CA GLN A 154 -17.60 -14.61 8.49
C GLN A 154 -17.04 -14.22 7.11
N LYS A 155 -15.88 -14.77 6.70
CA LYS A 155 -15.24 -14.52 5.40
C LYS A 155 -14.72 -15.85 4.83
N ASP A 156 -15.16 -16.21 3.63
CA ASP A 156 -14.77 -17.47 2.96
C ASP A 156 -13.35 -17.43 2.33
N GLY A 157 -12.57 -16.39 2.62
CA GLY A 157 -11.23 -16.12 2.08
C GLY A 157 -10.87 -14.64 2.21
N PHE A 158 -9.81 -14.19 1.53
CA PHE A 158 -9.58 -12.76 1.27
C PHE A 158 -10.84 -12.22 0.59
N HIS A 159 -11.61 -11.40 1.31
CA HIS A 159 -12.82 -10.78 0.78
C HIS A 159 -12.37 -9.52 0.06
N LEU A 160 -12.42 -9.53 -1.28
CA LEU A 160 -11.98 -8.42 -2.11
C LEU A 160 -12.98 -7.26 -2.05
N ALA A 161 -12.46 -6.03 -2.16
CA ALA A 161 -13.15 -5.00 -2.92
C ALA A 161 -13.31 -5.51 -4.35
N ASP A 162 -14.52 -5.58 -4.89
CA ASP A 162 -14.83 -6.11 -6.22
C ASP A 162 -14.26 -5.22 -7.37
N GLU A 163 -13.24 -4.42 -7.09
CA GLU A 163 -12.56 -3.46 -7.97
C GLU A 163 -12.07 -4.09 -9.27
N GLY A 164 -11.64 -5.36 -9.23
CA GLY A 164 -11.23 -6.10 -10.44
C GLY A 164 -12.40 -6.38 -11.39
N LYS A 165 -13.58 -6.74 -10.87
CA LYS A 165 -14.79 -6.86 -11.69
C LYS A 165 -15.34 -5.50 -12.05
N GLU A 166 -15.33 -4.55 -11.13
CA GLU A 166 -15.84 -3.19 -11.33
C GLU A 166 -15.04 -2.45 -12.42
N SER A 167 -13.71 -2.56 -12.42
CA SER A 167 -12.85 -2.01 -13.48
C SER A 167 -13.03 -2.71 -14.82
N MET A 168 -13.24 -4.03 -14.84
CA MET A 168 -13.60 -4.75 -16.07
C MET A 168 -14.99 -4.36 -16.58
N HIS A 169 -15.97 -4.19 -15.69
CA HIS A 169 -17.32 -3.78 -16.03
C HIS A 169 -17.32 -2.33 -16.53
N LEU A 170 -16.56 -1.44 -15.91
CA LEU A 170 -16.34 -0.06 -16.34
C LEU A 170 -15.62 -0.01 -17.69
N ALA A 171 -14.60 -0.85 -17.90
CA ALA A 171 -13.91 -0.95 -19.20
C ALA A 171 -14.85 -1.46 -20.30
N GLU A 172 -15.71 -2.45 -19.99
CA GLU A 172 -16.73 -2.97 -20.91
C GLU A 172 -17.82 -1.93 -21.20
N GLU A 173 -18.23 -1.14 -20.20
CA GLU A 173 -19.21 -0.07 -20.32
C GLU A 173 -18.67 1.09 -21.17
N LEU A 174 -17.42 1.51 -20.94
CA LEU A 174 -16.72 2.49 -21.78
C LEU A 174 -16.52 1.98 -23.21
N ALA A 175 -16.21 0.69 -23.39
CA ALA A 175 -16.09 0.09 -24.72
C ALA A 175 -17.44 0.09 -25.47
N LYS A 176 -18.55 -0.22 -24.79
CA LYS A 176 -19.91 -0.14 -25.36
C LYS A 176 -20.31 1.29 -25.67
N GLU A 177 -19.98 2.25 -24.80
CA GLU A 177 -20.28 3.67 -25.03
C GLU A 177 -19.52 4.22 -26.24
N ASN A 178 -18.24 3.88 -26.38
CA ASN A 178 -17.42 4.26 -27.53
C ASN A 178 -17.94 3.64 -28.84
N ALA A 179 -18.30 2.36 -28.83
CA ALA A 179 -18.89 1.69 -30.00
C ALA A 179 -20.23 2.34 -30.45
N ASN A 180 -21.05 2.77 -29.49
CA ASN A 180 -22.30 3.50 -29.80
C ASN A 180 -22.05 4.91 -30.35
N LYS A 181 -21.04 5.63 -29.84
CA LYS A 181 -20.64 6.94 -30.37
C LYS A 181 -20.14 6.85 -31.81
N ASP A 182 -19.33 5.84 -32.12
CA ASP A 182 -18.83 5.61 -33.48
C ASP A 182 -19.96 5.24 -34.46
N SER A 183 -20.93 4.43 -34.04
CA SER A 183 -22.10 4.08 -34.84
C SER A 183 -23.01 5.29 -35.12
N SER A 184 -23.18 6.19 -34.14
CA SER A 184 -23.95 7.43 -34.29
C SER A 184 -23.26 8.47 -35.20
N ALA A 185 -21.94 8.59 -35.10
CA ALA A 185 -21.15 9.46 -35.97
C ALA A 185 -21.21 9.02 -37.44
N ASN A 186 -21.18 7.71 -37.70
CA ASN A 186 -21.23 7.16 -39.06
C ASN A 186 -22.61 7.33 -39.73
N ASN A 187 -23.70 7.28 -38.95
CA ASN A 187 -25.05 7.51 -39.46
C ASN A 187 -25.34 8.99 -39.78
N THR A 188 -24.62 9.92 -39.16
CA THR A 188 -24.79 11.37 -39.40
C THR A 188 -23.99 11.85 -40.61
N GLY A 189 -22.90 11.15 -40.97
CA GLY A 189 -22.09 11.43 -42.15
C GLY A 189 -22.67 10.92 -43.48
N ALA A 190 -23.56 9.93 -43.46
CA ALA A 190 -24.18 9.36 -44.67
C ALA A 190 -25.43 10.10 -45.17
N SER A 191 -25.87 11.16 -44.47
CA SER A 191 -27.06 11.96 -44.80
C SER A 191 -26.74 13.32 -45.46
N LYS A 192 -25.56 13.47 -46.09
CA LYS A 192 -25.23 14.63 -46.93
C LYS A 192 -24.86 14.22 -48.34
#